data_AF-A0A8S2NLT6-F1
#
_entry.id   AF-A0A8S2NLT6-F1
#
_cell.length_a   1.000
_cell.length_b   1.000
_cell.length_c   1.000
_cell.angle_alpha   90.00
_cell.angle_beta   90.00
_cell.angle_gamma   90.00
#
_symmetry.space_group_name_H-M   'P 1'
#
loop_
_entity.id
_entity.type
_entity.pdbx_description
1 polymer ?
#
loop_
_entity_poly.entity_id
_entity_poly.type
_entity_poly.pdbx_seq_one_letter_code
_entity_poly.pdbx_strand_id
1 'polypeptide(L)'
;DDDDDDDDDDDDDDDDEEEDGAPHYFLNPFGHHPPVPNVRFACRQCPAIAGTATIPTNFQCLPNQNHILCQCCIQPMPDRRDEADIHQHCEICKQFFCNIYFQQCQRAGCLGCLNRLRDFNFAPRHLNNFVNENPIESQIVQDYLTTNHKTMRDLLTDCCDCLDRNEFTCPGIDRNAAIPSSKIVCYKCGLKIFKELAYQFRVRMKQEDIFPVMLRNRDNCYYGRKCRTQYTKGTHAHRLNHACEQTKF
;
A
#
# COMPACT_ATOMS: atom_id res chain seq x y z
N ASP A 1 56.67 -34.24 -0.91
CA ASP A 1 57.16 -32.92 -1.33
C ASP A 1 55.97 -31.99 -1.30
N ASP A 2 56.00 -31.20 -0.23
CA ASP A 2 55.32 -29.93 0.01
C ASP A 2 53.81 -30.02 0.33
N ASP A 3 53.26 -29.40 1.36
CA ASP A 3 53.73 -28.66 2.54
C ASP A 3 52.44 -28.25 3.30
N ASP A 4 52.60 -27.77 4.54
CA ASP A 4 51.70 -26.94 5.35
C ASP A 4 50.52 -27.65 6.07
N ASP A 5 50.61 -27.91 7.37
CA ASP A 5 50.63 -26.99 8.55
C ASP A 5 49.21 -26.70 9.05
N ASP A 6 48.90 -27.10 10.29
CA ASP A 6 48.86 -26.14 11.41
C ASP A 6 48.24 -26.74 12.68
N ASP A 7 48.82 -26.30 13.79
CA ASP A 7 48.60 -26.63 15.18
C ASP A 7 47.20 -26.24 15.71
N ASP A 8 46.71 -26.95 16.72
CA ASP A 8 45.76 -26.41 17.69
C ASP A 8 46.09 -26.99 19.07
N ASP A 9 46.77 -26.15 19.86
CA ASP A 9 47.03 -26.32 21.29
C ASP A 9 45.74 -26.09 22.10
N ASP A 10 45.57 -26.96 23.09
CA ASP A 10 44.61 -26.86 24.18
C ASP A 10 44.87 -25.57 25.00
N ASP A 11 43.81 -24.81 25.31
CA ASP A 11 43.79 -24.00 26.52
C ASP A 11 42.35 -23.95 27.10
N ASP A 12 42.29 -24.50 28.31
CA ASP A 12 41.13 -24.68 29.17
C ASP A 12 40.62 -23.36 29.77
N ASP A 13 39.28 -23.30 29.89
CA ASP A 13 38.47 -22.78 31.00
C ASP A 13 38.97 -21.60 31.85
N ASP A 14 38.26 -20.47 31.74
CA ASP A 14 37.93 -19.62 32.89
C ASP A 14 36.44 -19.22 32.81
N ASP A 15 35.66 -19.86 33.69
CA ASP A 15 34.29 -19.51 34.06
C ASP A 15 34.28 -18.18 34.81
N ASP A 16 33.66 -17.14 34.24
CA ASP A 16 33.20 -15.99 35.02
C ASP A 16 31.75 -15.63 34.62
N GLU A 17 30.87 -15.72 35.62
CA GLU A 17 29.44 -15.47 35.58
C GLU A 17 29.14 -13.98 35.26
N GLU A 18 28.53 -13.68 34.10
CA GLU A 18 27.87 -12.39 33.88
C GLU A 18 26.34 -12.50 34.08
N GLU A 19 25.94 -11.96 35.23
CA GLU A 19 24.59 -11.78 35.75
C GLU A 19 23.73 -10.90 34.82
N ASP A 20 22.57 -11.44 34.42
CA ASP A 20 21.50 -10.76 33.69
C ASP A 20 21.08 -9.45 34.38
N GLY A 21 21.52 -8.32 33.83
CA GLY A 21 21.07 -6.98 34.20
C GLY A 21 19.63 -6.69 33.77
N ALA A 22 18.65 -7.40 34.34
CA ALA A 22 17.24 -7.03 34.25
C ALA A 22 16.99 -5.76 35.09
N PRO A 23 16.29 -4.74 34.57
CA PRO A 23 16.00 -3.55 35.36
C PRO A 23 15.05 -3.91 36.50
N HIS A 24 15.55 -3.79 37.73
CA HIS A 24 14.80 -3.94 38.98
C HIS A 24 13.56 -3.04 38.97
N TYR A 25 12.39 -3.63 38.72
CA TYR A 25 11.11 -3.00 39.03
C TYR A 25 10.94 -3.03 40.54
N PHE A 26 11.19 -1.91 41.21
CA PHE A 26 10.80 -1.70 42.60
C PHE A 26 9.27 -1.81 42.71
N LEU A 27 8.78 -2.96 43.18
CA LEU A 27 7.40 -3.15 43.59
C LEU A 27 7.21 -2.52 44.98
N ASN A 28 6.57 -1.37 45.04
CA ASN A 28 6.16 -0.75 46.29
C ASN A 28 4.84 -1.40 46.78
N PRO A 29 4.70 -1.85 48.05
CA PRO A 29 3.61 -2.74 48.46
C PRO A 29 2.27 -2.04 48.77
N PHE A 30 2.17 -0.73 48.58
CA PHE A 30 0.99 0.04 48.98
C PHE A 30 0.54 1.01 47.86
N GLY A 31 -0.54 0.63 47.17
CA GLY A 31 -1.65 1.52 46.80
C GLY A 31 -1.42 2.67 45.81
N HIS A 32 -2.09 2.54 44.66
CA HIS A 32 -2.45 3.57 43.69
C HIS A 32 -1.35 4.05 42.73
N HIS A 33 -1.16 3.27 41.66
CA HIS A 33 -0.69 3.84 40.40
C HIS A 33 -1.70 4.92 39.98
N PRO A 34 -1.28 6.16 39.67
CA PRO A 34 -2.17 7.09 39.00
C PRO A 34 -2.66 6.42 37.70
N PRO A 35 -3.91 6.65 37.25
CA PRO A 35 -4.35 6.13 35.98
C PRO A 35 -3.45 6.77 34.92
N VAL A 36 -2.42 6.04 34.49
CA VAL A 36 -1.66 6.40 33.31
C VAL A 36 -2.73 6.42 32.22
N PRO A 37 -3.05 7.59 31.62
CA PRO A 37 -3.99 7.61 30.53
C PRO A 37 -3.47 6.59 29.53
N ASN A 38 -4.31 5.70 29.04
CA ASN A 38 -3.89 4.73 28.05
C ASN A 38 -3.63 5.52 26.74
N VAL A 39 -2.46 6.17 26.66
CA VAL A 39 -2.07 7.16 25.63
C VAL A 39 -2.16 6.54 24.24
N ARG A 40 -2.16 5.20 24.17
CA ARG A 40 -2.27 4.40 22.96
C ARG A 40 -3.63 4.47 22.26
N PHE A 41 -4.71 4.90 22.92
CA PHE A 41 -6.08 4.90 22.34
C PHE A 41 -6.79 6.23 22.47
N ALA A 42 -6.05 7.31 22.25
CA ALA A 42 -6.42 8.58 22.79
C ALA A 42 -6.25 9.65 21.70
N CYS A 43 -7.28 10.46 21.46
CA CYS A 43 -7.29 11.35 20.29
C CYS A 43 -6.33 12.52 20.51
N ARG A 44 -5.45 12.77 19.53
CA ARG A 44 -4.41 13.79 19.62
C ARG A 44 -4.95 15.20 19.82
N GLN A 45 -6.18 15.46 19.38
CA GLN A 45 -6.85 16.76 19.49
C GLN A 45 -7.74 16.89 20.74
N CYS A 46 -7.80 15.87 21.60
CA CYS A 46 -8.50 15.99 22.88
C CYS A 46 -7.70 16.85 23.88
N PRO A 47 -8.35 17.73 24.65
CA PRO A 47 -7.70 18.61 25.63
C PRO A 47 -6.81 17.87 26.65
N ALA A 48 -7.20 16.65 27.05
CA ALA A 48 -6.46 15.85 28.03
C ALA A 48 -5.10 15.32 27.52
N ILE A 49 -4.79 15.49 26.23
CA ILE A 49 -3.63 14.87 25.55
C ILE A 49 -2.83 15.91 24.77
N ALA A 50 -3.48 16.97 24.30
CA ALA A 50 -2.85 18.08 23.56
C ALA A 50 -1.89 18.95 24.40
N GLY A 51 -1.44 18.46 25.56
CA GLY A 51 -0.66 19.20 26.55
C GLY A 51 0.73 19.67 26.09
N THR A 52 1.30 19.16 24.99
CA THR A 52 2.64 19.59 24.51
C THR A 52 2.92 19.35 23.03
N ALA A 53 2.03 18.71 22.27
CA ALA A 53 2.27 18.40 20.86
C ALA A 53 1.68 19.48 19.95
N THR A 54 2.53 20.11 19.14
CA THR A 54 2.14 20.98 18.03
C THR A 54 1.33 20.17 17.01
N ILE A 55 0.00 20.19 17.14
CA ILE A 55 -0.89 19.60 16.15
C ILE A 55 -0.89 20.52 14.93
N PRO A 56 -0.73 20.01 13.69
CA PRO A 56 -0.76 20.83 12.47
C PRO A 56 -2.08 21.57 12.20
N THR A 57 -3.08 21.41 13.07
CA THR A 57 -4.44 21.89 12.88
C THR A 57 -4.89 22.64 14.12
N ASN A 58 -5.42 23.85 13.95
CA ASN A 58 -5.95 24.69 15.03
C ASN A 58 -7.23 24.13 15.71
N PHE A 59 -7.62 22.89 15.41
CA PHE A 59 -8.82 22.27 15.94
C PHE A 59 -8.54 21.48 17.22
N GLN A 60 -9.38 21.70 18.23
CA GLN A 60 -9.41 20.96 19.49
C GLN A 60 -10.80 20.34 19.66
N CYS A 61 -10.86 19.09 20.12
CA CYS A 61 -12.13 18.40 20.33
C CYS A 61 -12.94 19.09 21.43
N LEU A 62 -14.25 19.25 21.19
CA LEU A 62 -15.21 19.68 22.20
C LEU A 62 -15.41 18.58 23.27
N PRO A 63 -15.85 18.96 24.49
CA PRO A 63 -16.33 17.98 25.47
C PRO A 63 -17.41 17.09 24.84
N ASN A 64 -17.27 15.77 24.97
CA ASN A 64 -18.17 14.75 24.41
C ASN A 64 -18.23 14.69 22.86
N GLN A 65 -17.23 15.23 22.15
CA GLN A 65 -17.13 15.06 20.69
C GLN A 65 -17.06 13.57 20.32
N ASN A 66 -17.83 13.15 19.31
CA ASN A 66 -17.75 11.81 18.76
C ASN A 66 -16.40 11.56 18.08
N HIS A 67 -15.91 10.33 18.19
CA HIS A 67 -14.66 9.92 17.56
C HIS A 67 -14.87 8.68 16.69
N ILE A 68 -14.19 8.64 15.56
CA ILE A 68 -14.12 7.49 14.67
C ILE A 68 -12.71 6.93 14.66
N LEU A 69 -12.60 5.61 14.47
CA LEU A 69 -11.32 4.91 14.46
C LEU A 69 -10.79 4.79 13.04
N CYS A 70 -9.52 5.15 12.85
CA CYS A 70 -8.83 4.90 11.60
C CYS A 70 -8.67 3.40 11.38
N GLN A 71 -9.20 2.85 10.28
CA GLN A 71 -9.06 1.42 9.94
C GLN A 71 -7.62 0.99 9.61
N CYS A 72 -6.69 1.94 9.53
CA CYS A 72 -5.26 1.65 9.35
C CYS A 72 -4.53 1.53 10.69
N CYS A 73 -4.53 2.59 11.51
CA CYS A 73 -3.74 2.66 12.75
C CYS A 73 -4.55 2.46 14.03
N ILE A 74 -5.88 2.34 13.93
CA ILE A 74 -6.83 2.21 15.04
C ILE A 74 -6.83 3.42 16.00
N GLN A 75 -6.09 4.48 15.68
CA GLN A 75 -6.10 5.71 16.46
C GLN A 75 -7.42 6.47 16.24
N PRO A 76 -8.01 7.03 17.32
CA PRO A 76 -9.21 7.85 17.23
C PRO A 76 -8.92 9.22 16.61
N MET A 77 -9.85 9.70 15.79
CA MET A 77 -9.92 11.07 15.29
C MET A 77 -11.33 11.62 15.52
N PRO A 78 -11.51 12.94 15.74
CA PRO A 78 -12.84 13.51 15.91
C PRO A 78 -13.66 13.26 14.65
N ASP A 79 -14.90 12.84 14.82
CA ASP A 79 -15.82 12.69 13.70
C ASP A 79 -16.24 14.09 13.22
N ARG A 80 -15.78 14.45 12.03
CA ARG A 80 -16.01 15.74 11.37
C ARG A 80 -16.40 15.53 9.90
N ARG A 81 -16.97 14.37 9.59
CA ARG A 81 -17.31 13.97 8.22
C ARG A 81 -18.37 14.84 7.56
N ASP A 82 -19.17 15.54 8.36
CA ASP A 82 -20.23 16.43 7.89
C ASP A 82 -19.70 17.85 7.55
N GLU A 83 -18.45 18.14 7.88
CA GLU A 83 -17.83 19.42 7.59
C GLU A 83 -17.28 19.46 6.16
N ALA A 84 -17.48 20.60 5.48
CA ALA A 84 -16.92 20.83 4.16
C ALA A 84 -15.39 20.73 4.18
N ASP A 85 -14.81 20.20 3.10
CA ASP A 85 -13.36 20.02 2.90
C ASP A 85 -12.64 19.09 3.90
N ILE A 86 -13.40 18.42 4.78
CA ILE A 86 -12.86 17.40 5.68
C ILE A 86 -13.03 16.00 5.08
N HIS A 87 -11.90 15.32 4.90
CA HIS A 87 -11.88 13.98 4.31
C HIS A 87 -11.36 12.94 5.31
N GLN A 88 -12.30 12.15 5.83
CA GLN A 88 -12.05 11.14 6.86
C GLN A 88 -12.51 9.73 6.46
N HIS A 89 -13.06 9.57 5.25
CA HIS A 89 -13.56 8.28 4.77
C HIS A 89 -13.19 8.06 3.30
N CYS A 90 -13.10 6.78 2.92
CA CYS A 90 -12.95 6.40 1.52
C CYS A 90 -14.28 6.56 0.79
N GLU A 91 -14.29 7.23 -0.35
CA GLU A 91 -15.52 7.44 -1.12
C GLU A 91 -16.10 6.14 -1.72
N ILE A 92 -15.31 5.06 -1.79
CA ILE A 92 -15.73 3.76 -2.33
C ILE A 92 -16.22 2.83 -1.22
N CYS A 93 -15.36 2.44 -0.28
CA CYS A 93 -15.74 1.46 0.76
C CYS A 93 -16.36 2.09 2.01
N LYS A 94 -16.44 3.41 2.09
CA LYS A 94 -17.00 4.20 3.21
C LYS A 94 -16.32 4.00 4.57
N GLN A 95 -15.20 3.28 4.60
CA GLN A 95 -14.38 3.08 5.80
C GLN A 95 -13.57 4.32 6.16
N PHE A 96 -13.25 4.47 7.45
CA PHE A 96 -12.62 5.68 8.00
C PHE A 96 -11.09 5.59 8.09
N PHE A 97 -10.43 6.69 7.80
CA PHE A 97 -8.97 6.76 7.73
C PHE A 97 -8.48 8.17 8.04
N CYS A 98 -7.36 8.28 8.76
CA CYS A 98 -6.91 9.56 9.32
C CYS A 98 -5.90 10.33 8.47
N ASN A 99 -5.38 9.74 7.37
CA ASN A 99 -4.20 10.29 6.72
C ASN A 99 -4.39 11.70 6.14
N ILE A 100 -5.49 11.96 5.41
CA ILE A 100 -5.75 13.30 4.88
C ILE A 100 -6.03 14.28 6.03
N TYR A 101 -6.83 13.85 7.02
CA TYR A 101 -7.22 14.71 8.15
C TYR A 101 -6.02 15.16 9.01
N PHE A 102 -5.12 14.24 9.36
CA PHE A 102 -3.94 14.54 10.18
C PHE A 102 -2.67 14.79 9.37
N GLN A 103 -2.74 14.77 8.03
CA GLN A 103 -1.62 14.75 7.08
C GLN A 103 -0.68 13.54 7.19
N GLN A 104 -0.65 12.85 8.34
CA GLN A 104 0.19 11.68 8.57
C GLN A 104 -0.50 10.63 9.46
N CYS A 105 -0.69 9.44 8.91
CA CYS A 105 -1.05 8.25 9.69
C CYS A 105 0.14 7.77 10.54
N GLN A 106 -0.11 7.40 11.81
CA GLN A 106 0.94 6.96 12.75
C GLN A 106 1.31 5.48 12.67
N ARG A 107 0.64 4.69 11.81
CA ARG A 107 1.03 3.28 11.63
C ARG A 107 2.37 3.24 10.91
N ALA A 108 3.36 2.57 11.52
CA ALA A 108 4.64 2.31 10.89
C ALA A 108 4.45 1.64 9.51
N GLY A 109 5.15 2.15 8.49
CA GLY A 109 5.04 1.67 7.11
C GLY A 109 3.76 2.05 6.37
N CYS A 110 2.94 2.95 6.91
CA CYS A 110 1.78 3.48 6.19
C CYS A 110 2.21 4.44 5.07
N LEU A 111 1.87 4.13 3.82
CA LEU A 111 2.13 4.96 2.64
C LEU A 111 0.97 5.94 2.33
N GLY A 112 0.26 6.37 3.36
CA GLY A 112 -1.00 7.11 3.24
C GLY A 112 -2.20 6.16 3.16
N CYS A 113 -2.93 6.00 4.26
CA CYS A 113 -4.08 5.10 4.30
C CYS A 113 -5.35 5.65 3.63
N LEU A 114 -5.37 6.97 3.38
CA LEU A 114 -6.36 7.72 2.62
C LEU A 114 -5.62 8.78 1.81
N ASN A 115 -5.92 8.88 0.52
CA ASN A 115 -5.35 9.90 -0.34
C ASN A 115 -6.24 10.11 -1.58
N ARG A 116 -5.95 11.15 -2.37
CA ARG A 116 -6.45 11.24 -3.74
C ARG A 116 -5.84 10.12 -4.58
N LEU A 117 -6.60 9.58 -5.53
CA LEU A 117 -6.15 8.46 -6.36
C LEU A 117 -4.79 8.75 -7.03
N ARG A 118 -4.62 9.92 -7.67
CA ARG A 118 -3.37 10.32 -8.34
C ARG A 118 -2.16 10.43 -7.41
N ASP A 119 -2.39 10.66 -6.12
CA ASP A 119 -1.32 10.97 -5.16
C ASP A 119 -0.74 9.74 -4.46
N PHE A 120 -1.28 8.55 -4.72
CA PHE A 120 -0.77 7.32 -4.10
C PHE A 120 0.66 6.97 -4.52
N ASN A 121 1.36 6.34 -3.59
CA ASN A 121 2.54 5.53 -3.87
C ASN A 121 2.27 4.11 -3.36
N PHE A 122 2.37 3.12 -4.25
CA PHE A 122 2.11 1.73 -3.91
C PHE A 122 3.41 1.00 -3.60
N ALA A 123 3.41 0.22 -2.51
CA ALA A 123 4.60 -0.50 -2.09
C ALA A 123 5.07 -1.51 -3.17
N PRO A 124 6.40 -1.72 -3.31
CA PRO A 124 6.97 -2.60 -4.32
C PRO A 124 6.40 -4.02 -4.36
N ARG A 125 6.03 -4.58 -3.20
CA ARG A 125 5.40 -5.91 -3.09
C ARG A 125 4.13 -6.08 -3.92
N HIS A 126 3.43 -4.99 -4.26
CA HIS A 126 2.21 -5.04 -5.07
C HIS A 126 2.49 -5.00 -6.57
N LEU A 127 3.74 -4.74 -6.97
CA LEU A 127 4.14 -4.47 -8.36
C LEU A 127 4.57 -5.71 -9.14
N ASN A 128 4.73 -6.87 -8.49
CA ASN A 128 5.12 -8.09 -9.22
C ASN A 128 3.95 -8.71 -10.01
N ASN A 129 2.70 -8.44 -9.60
CA ASN A 129 1.48 -9.06 -10.13
C ASN A 129 0.34 -8.05 -10.24
N PHE A 130 0.65 -6.82 -10.67
CA PHE A 130 -0.33 -5.73 -10.72
C PHE A 130 -1.16 -5.73 -12.00
N VAL A 131 -0.63 -6.28 -13.10
CA VAL A 131 -1.37 -6.44 -14.35
C VAL A 131 -2.12 -7.76 -14.30
N ASN A 132 -3.39 -7.70 -13.86
CA ASN A 132 -4.32 -8.83 -13.82
C ASN A 132 -3.72 -10.11 -13.19
N GLU A 133 -2.94 -9.95 -12.11
CA GLU A 133 -2.28 -11.04 -11.38
C GLU A 133 -1.36 -11.93 -12.25
N ASN A 134 -0.85 -11.39 -13.35
CA ASN A 134 0.03 -12.09 -14.27
C ASN A 134 1.45 -11.53 -14.18
N PRO A 135 2.45 -12.34 -13.76
CA PRO A 135 3.82 -11.86 -13.59
C PRO A 135 4.49 -11.48 -14.91
N ILE A 136 4.16 -12.16 -16.01
CA ILE A 136 4.75 -11.87 -17.33
C ILE A 136 4.21 -10.55 -17.86
N GLU A 137 2.89 -10.33 -17.81
CA GLU A 137 2.31 -9.07 -18.25
C GLU A 137 2.72 -7.90 -17.34
N SER A 138 2.90 -8.16 -16.05
CA SER A 138 3.44 -7.18 -15.10
C SER A 138 4.90 -6.86 -15.39
N GLN A 139 5.71 -7.85 -15.80
CA GLN A 139 7.10 -7.65 -16.19
C GLN A 139 7.21 -6.81 -17.47
N ILE A 140 6.37 -7.07 -18.47
CA ILE A 140 6.34 -6.27 -19.72
C ILE A 140 6.14 -4.78 -19.43
N VAL A 141 5.20 -4.45 -18.53
CA VAL A 141 4.97 -3.06 -18.14
C VAL A 141 6.16 -2.51 -17.34
N GLN A 142 6.74 -3.29 -16.43
CA GLN A 142 7.93 -2.86 -15.68
C GLN A 142 9.13 -2.59 -16.60
N ASP A 143 9.42 -3.47 -17.54
CA ASP A 143 10.51 -3.32 -18.51
C ASP A 143 10.31 -2.05 -19.35
N TYR A 144 9.07 -1.81 -19.81
CA TYR A 144 8.72 -0.56 -20.50
C TYR A 144 9.03 0.67 -19.65
N LEU A 145 8.65 0.67 -18.37
CA LEU A 145 8.93 1.79 -17.48
C LEU A 145 10.43 1.99 -17.29
N THR A 146 11.19 0.91 -17.07
CA THR A 146 12.65 0.96 -16.93
C THR A 146 13.32 1.52 -18.19
N THR A 147 12.93 1.05 -19.38
CA THR A 147 13.47 1.53 -20.66
C THR A 147 13.14 3.00 -20.91
N ASN A 148 11.98 3.48 -20.46
CA ASN A 148 11.54 4.86 -20.63
C ASN A 148 11.89 5.78 -19.45
N HIS A 149 12.70 5.30 -18.49
CA HIS A 149 13.07 6.03 -17.27
C HIS A 149 11.86 6.55 -16.47
N LYS A 150 10.78 5.78 -16.46
CA LYS A 150 9.54 6.06 -15.72
C LYS A 150 9.46 5.23 -14.43
N THR A 151 8.84 5.80 -13.42
CA THR A 151 8.51 5.13 -12.16
C THR A 151 7.07 4.59 -12.19
N MET A 152 6.70 3.77 -11.20
CA MET A 152 5.29 3.39 -11.02
C MET A 152 4.37 4.57 -10.72
N ARG A 153 4.90 5.63 -10.10
CA ARG A 153 4.14 6.86 -9.87
C ARG A 153 3.84 7.56 -11.20
N ASP A 154 4.78 7.54 -12.13
CA ASP A 154 4.56 8.08 -13.48
C ASP A 154 3.53 7.23 -14.22
N LEU A 155 3.58 5.90 -14.12
CA LEU A 155 2.53 5.04 -14.66
C LEU A 155 1.15 5.36 -14.09
N LEU A 156 1.05 5.53 -12.76
CA LEU A 156 -0.22 5.90 -12.11
C LEU A 156 -0.70 7.26 -12.64
N THR A 157 0.21 8.22 -12.84
CA THR A 157 -0.10 9.55 -13.36
C THR A 157 -0.61 9.45 -14.80
N ASP A 158 0.09 8.75 -15.69
CA ASP A 158 -0.33 8.49 -17.08
C ASP A 158 -1.70 7.82 -17.12
N CYS A 159 -1.93 6.82 -16.27
CA CYS A 159 -3.20 6.13 -16.13
C CYS A 159 -4.33 7.06 -15.64
N CYS A 160 -4.04 7.94 -14.68
CA CYS A 160 -4.98 8.94 -14.18
C CYS A 160 -5.32 9.97 -15.25
N ASP A 161 -4.37 10.36 -16.09
CA ASP A 161 -4.61 11.29 -17.19
C ASP A 161 -5.50 10.66 -18.27
N CYS A 162 -5.27 9.38 -18.59
CA CYS A 162 -6.18 8.59 -19.44
C CYS A 162 -7.57 8.46 -18.83
N LEU A 163 -7.66 8.27 -17.51
CA LEU A 163 -8.94 8.19 -16.78
C LEU A 163 -9.70 9.52 -16.85
N ASP A 164 -9.04 10.65 -16.62
CA ASP A 164 -9.64 11.99 -16.69
C ASP A 164 -10.08 12.36 -18.12
N ARG A 165 -9.40 11.82 -19.16
CA ARG A 165 -9.82 11.93 -20.57
C ARG A 165 -10.91 10.94 -20.99
N ASN A 166 -11.42 10.12 -20.06
CA ASN A 166 -12.37 9.04 -20.32
C ASN A 166 -11.88 7.96 -21.30
N GLU A 167 -10.56 7.81 -21.44
CA GLU A 167 -9.96 6.74 -22.25
C GLU A 167 -9.85 5.44 -21.46
N PHE A 168 -9.68 5.54 -20.13
CA PHE A 168 -9.74 4.42 -19.21
C PHE A 168 -10.99 4.48 -18.35
N THR A 169 -11.47 3.30 -17.96
CA THR A 169 -12.63 3.16 -17.08
C THR A 169 -12.40 2.06 -16.05
N CYS A 170 -13.09 2.08 -14.93
CA CYS A 170 -12.99 1.03 -13.91
C CYS A 170 -14.36 0.39 -13.63
N PRO A 171 -14.98 -0.25 -14.63
CA PRO A 171 -16.31 -0.81 -14.49
C PRO A 171 -16.29 -1.92 -13.42
N GLY A 172 -17.08 -1.74 -12.36
CA GLY A 172 -17.23 -2.72 -11.29
C GLY A 172 -16.49 -2.40 -9.99
N ILE A 173 -15.66 -1.35 -9.94
CA ILE A 173 -15.05 -0.89 -8.69
C ILE A 173 -16.01 0.03 -7.93
N ASP A 174 -16.54 1.04 -8.62
CA ASP A 174 -17.61 1.90 -8.12
C ASP A 174 -18.78 1.78 -9.09
N ARG A 175 -19.83 1.07 -8.67
CA ARG A 175 -21.00 0.80 -9.52
C ARG A 175 -21.89 2.03 -9.70
N ASN A 176 -21.71 3.04 -8.85
CA ASN A 176 -22.67 4.14 -8.71
C ASN A 176 -22.12 5.48 -9.22
N ALA A 177 -20.84 5.56 -9.58
CA ALA A 177 -20.21 6.80 -10.02
C ALA A 177 -18.96 6.56 -10.86
N ALA A 178 -18.66 7.53 -11.74
CA ALA A 178 -17.34 7.64 -12.35
C ALA A 178 -16.25 7.82 -11.28
N ILE A 179 -15.03 7.42 -11.61
CA ILE A 179 -13.87 7.54 -10.75
C ILE A 179 -12.92 8.56 -11.38
N PRO A 180 -12.95 9.84 -10.99
CA PRO A 180 -11.93 10.80 -11.42
C PRO A 180 -10.60 10.55 -10.69
N SER A 181 -9.50 11.06 -11.24
CA SER A 181 -8.17 10.97 -10.62
C SER A 181 -8.07 11.68 -9.26
N SER A 182 -8.95 12.65 -9.00
CA SER A 182 -9.01 13.43 -7.76
C SER A 182 -9.78 12.74 -6.63
N LYS A 183 -10.44 11.60 -6.92
CA LYS A 183 -11.32 10.88 -5.98
C LYS A 183 -10.56 10.45 -4.73
N ILE A 184 -11.16 10.61 -3.55
CA ILE A 184 -10.53 10.26 -2.29
C ILE A 184 -10.82 8.80 -1.93
N VAL A 185 -9.78 7.99 -1.92
CA VAL A 185 -9.88 6.55 -1.73
C VAL A 185 -8.89 6.07 -0.68
N CYS A 186 -9.17 4.92 -0.06
CA CYS A 186 -8.19 4.28 0.81
C CYS A 186 -7.17 3.49 -0.01
N TYR A 187 -6.03 3.15 0.61
CA TYR A 187 -4.96 2.40 -0.05
C TYR A 187 -5.45 1.13 -0.77
N LYS A 188 -6.34 0.34 -0.15
CA LYS A 188 -6.87 -0.90 -0.73
C LYS A 188 -7.73 -0.64 -1.97
N CYS A 189 -8.58 0.38 -1.94
CA CYS A 189 -9.42 0.74 -3.08
C CYS A 189 -8.59 1.40 -4.19
N GLY A 190 -7.66 2.29 -3.85
CA GLY A 190 -6.70 2.87 -4.79
C GLY A 190 -5.89 1.80 -5.50
N LEU A 191 -5.41 0.77 -4.79
CA LEU A 191 -4.67 -0.34 -5.39
C LEU A 191 -5.53 -1.14 -6.37
N LYS A 192 -6.82 -1.39 -6.05
CA LYS A 192 -7.74 -2.06 -6.98
C LYS A 192 -7.94 -1.26 -8.26
N ILE A 193 -8.12 0.06 -8.14
CA ILE A 193 -8.24 0.97 -9.28
C ILE A 193 -6.97 0.92 -10.11
N PHE A 194 -5.81 1.10 -9.46
CA PHE A 194 -4.53 1.08 -10.14
C PHE A 194 -4.29 -0.21 -10.94
N LYS A 195 -4.62 -1.38 -10.38
CA LYS A 195 -4.50 -2.66 -11.10
C LYS A 195 -5.40 -2.72 -12.35
N GLU A 196 -6.62 -2.20 -12.29
CA GLU A 196 -7.51 -2.14 -13.44
C GLU A 196 -7.01 -1.16 -14.51
N LEU A 197 -6.44 -0.02 -14.10
CA LEU A 197 -5.85 0.95 -15.03
C LEU A 197 -4.57 0.40 -15.67
N ALA A 198 -3.72 -0.28 -14.90
CA ALA A 198 -2.52 -0.91 -15.40
C ALA A 198 -2.81 -2.00 -16.44
N TYR A 199 -3.89 -2.75 -16.27
CA TYR A 199 -4.36 -3.69 -17.29
C TYR A 199 -4.71 -2.98 -18.60
N GLN A 200 -5.48 -1.88 -18.54
CA GLN A 200 -5.83 -1.09 -19.73
C GLN A 200 -4.62 -0.44 -20.39
N PHE A 201 -3.66 0.03 -19.58
CA PHE A 201 -2.38 0.51 -20.07
C PHE A 201 -1.67 -0.59 -20.88
N ARG A 202 -1.54 -1.79 -20.30
CA ARG A 202 -0.92 -2.94 -20.99
C ARG A 202 -1.65 -3.31 -22.28
N VAL A 203 -2.99 -3.28 -22.30
CA VAL A 203 -3.78 -3.55 -23.52
C VAL A 203 -3.50 -2.53 -24.63
N ARG A 204 -3.23 -1.26 -24.29
CA ARG A 204 -2.92 -0.20 -25.27
C ARG A 204 -1.46 -0.11 -25.68
N MET A 205 -0.55 -0.81 -25.00
CA MET A 205 0.86 -0.81 -25.38
C MET A 205 1.03 -1.28 -26.83
N LYS A 206 1.86 -0.58 -27.59
CA LYS A 206 2.22 -0.99 -28.94
C LYS A 206 3.22 -2.14 -28.88
N GLN A 207 3.27 -2.93 -29.96
CA GLN A 207 4.22 -4.05 -30.05
C GLN A 207 5.69 -3.59 -30.04
N GLU A 208 5.98 -2.40 -30.59
CA GLU A 208 7.32 -1.81 -30.57
C GLU A 208 7.83 -1.50 -29.16
N ASP A 209 6.92 -1.21 -28.23
CA ASP A 209 7.20 -0.87 -26.83
C ASP A 209 7.37 -2.10 -25.93
N ILE A 210 7.06 -3.31 -26.44
CA ILE A 210 7.15 -4.54 -25.65
C ILE A 210 8.58 -5.11 -25.74
N PHE A 211 9.18 -5.31 -24.58
CA PHE A 211 10.47 -5.97 -24.40
C PHE A 211 10.33 -7.13 -23.39
N PRO A 212 11.11 -8.22 -23.53
CA PRO A 212 11.93 -8.59 -24.69
C PRO A 212 11.12 -8.88 -25.96
N VAL A 213 11.76 -8.79 -27.13
CA VAL A 213 11.12 -8.95 -28.46
C VAL A 213 10.33 -10.25 -28.58
N MET A 214 10.76 -11.32 -27.91
CA MET A 214 10.07 -12.61 -27.88
C MET A 214 8.67 -12.59 -27.23
N LEU A 215 8.33 -11.53 -26.48
CA LEU A 215 7.01 -11.34 -25.88
C LEU A 215 6.04 -10.57 -26.81
N ARG A 216 6.52 -10.09 -27.95
CA ARG A 216 5.70 -9.44 -28.99
C ARG A 216 4.89 -10.48 -29.75
N ASN A 217 3.72 -10.07 -30.24
CA ASN A 217 2.87 -10.83 -31.15
C ASN A 217 2.54 -12.26 -30.70
N ARG A 218 2.53 -12.51 -29.38
CA ARG A 218 2.11 -13.79 -28.81
C ARG A 218 0.62 -14.03 -29.09
N ASP A 219 0.26 -15.29 -29.36
CA ASP A 219 -1.13 -15.67 -29.55
C ASP A 219 -1.99 -15.34 -28.33
N ASN A 220 -3.21 -14.87 -28.56
CA ASN A 220 -4.15 -14.57 -27.50
C ASN A 220 -4.60 -15.86 -26.79
N CYS A 221 -4.57 -15.84 -25.45
CA CYS A 221 -5.23 -16.87 -24.67
C CYS A 221 -6.75 -16.84 -24.91
N TYR A 222 -7.38 -17.98 -25.17
CA TYR A 222 -8.84 -18.06 -25.35
C TYR A 222 -9.65 -17.52 -24.16
N TYR A 223 -9.09 -17.60 -22.94
CA TYR A 223 -9.72 -17.08 -21.73
C TYR A 223 -9.33 -15.62 -21.42
N GLY A 224 -8.37 -15.06 -22.16
CA GLY A 224 -7.91 -13.67 -22.03
C GLY A 224 -7.70 -13.22 -20.58
N ARG A 225 -8.23 -12.04 -20.24
CA ARG A 225 -8.21 -11.49 -18.88
C ARG A 225 -8.82 -12.39 -17.80
N LYS A 226 -9.68 -13.34 -18.16
CA LYS A 226 -10.30 -14.28 -17.20
C LYS A 226 -9.55 -15.60 -17.08
N CYS A 227 -8.40 -15.76 -17.71
CA CYS A 227 -7.62 -16.99 -17.62
C CYS A 227 -7.13 -17.23 -16.18
N ARG A 228 -7.57 -18.31 -15.53
CA ARG A 228 -7.08 -18.67 -14.18
C ARG A 228 -5.68 -19.27 -14.18
N THR A 229 -5.29 -19.89 -15.30
CA THR A 229 -3.99 -20.55 -15.45
C THR A 229 -2.83 -19.55 -15.49
N GLN A 230 -3.10 -18.30 -15.88
CA GLN A 230 -2.10 -17.24 -15.96
C GLN A 230 -1.45 -16.91 -14.61
N TYR A 231 -2.17 -17.15 -13.50
CA TYR A 231 -1.71 -16.82 -12.15
C TYR A 231 -0.64 -17.78 -11.62
N THR A 232 -0.70 -19.06 -12.02
CA THR A 232 0.08 -20.13 -11.38
C THR A 232 1.03 -20.86 -12.33
N LYS A 233 0.82 -20.76 -13.64
CA LYS A 233 1.65 -21.46 -14.65
C LYS A 233 2.43 -20.44 -15.46
N GLY A 234 3.65 -20.13 -15.01
CA GLY A 234 4.55 -19.18 -15.68
C GLY A 234 4.79 -19.51 -17.16
N THR A 235 4.90 -20.78 -17.52
CA THR A 235 5.03 -21.22 -18.93
C THR A 235 3.81 -20.87 -19.79
N HIS A 236 2.60 -20.95 -19.23
CA HIS A 236 1.37 -20.54 -19.90
C HIS A 236 1.32 -19.02 -20.06
N ALA A 237 1.61 -18.28 -19.00
CA ALA A 237 1.68 -16.82 -19.01
C ALA A 237 2.75 -16.29 -19.96
N HIS A 238 3.87 -17.01 -20.14
CA HIS A 238 4.94 -16.66 -21.06
C HIS A 238 4.54 -16.90 -22.51
N ARG A 239 3.88 -18.02 -22.82
CA ARG A 239 3.56 -18.41 -24.19
C ARG A 239 2.40 -17.61 -24.82
N LEU A 240 1.40 -17.23 -24.02
CA LEU A 240 0.18 -16.61 -24.52
C LEU A 240 0.04 -15.17 -24.02
N ASN A 241 -0.55 -14.31 -24.83
CA ASN A 241 -0.96 -12.97 -24.44
C ASN A 241 -2.25 -13.03 -23.60
N HIS A 242 -2.26 -12.34 -22.46
CA HIS A 242 -3.45 -12.19 -21.60
C HIS A 242 -4.00 -10.77 -21.55
N ALA A 243 -3.34 -9.83 -22.23
CA ALA A 243 -3.86 -8.49 -22.52
C ALA A 243 -4.87 -8.54 -23.69
N CYS A 244 -5.91 -9.37 -23.55
CA CYS A 244 -6.96 -9.58 -24.53
C CYS A 244 -8.26 -10.06 -23.85
N GLU A 245 -9.38 -9.95 -24.57
CA GLU A 245 -10.70 -10.39 -24.09
C GLU A 245 -10.91 -11.90 -24.24
N GLN A 246 -11.80 -12.45 -23.42
CA GLN A 246 -12.20 -13.87 -23.49
C GLN A 246 -12.96 -14.14 -24.80
N THR A 247 -12.53 -15.16 -25.54
CA THR A 247 -13.18 -15.60 -26.79
C THR A 247 -13.86 -16.96 -26.67
N LYS A 248 -13.55 -17.75 -25.63
CA LYS A 248 -14.18 -19.03 -25.33
C LYS A 248 -14.81 -19.03 -23.94
N PHE A 249 -16.10 -19.39 -23.86
CA PHE A 249 -16.90 -19.40 -22.63
C PHE A 249 -16.95 -20.78 -21.98
#